data_AF-A0A917Y610-F1
#
_entry.id   AF-A0A917Y610-F1
#
_cell.length_a   1.000
_cell.length_b   1.000
_cell.length_c   1.000
_cell.angle_alpha   90.00
_cell.angle_beta   90.00
_cell.angle_gamma   90.00
#
_symmetry.space_group_name_H-M   'P 1'
#
loop_
_entity.id
_entity.type
_entity.pdbx_description
1 polymer ?
#
loop_
_entity_poly.entity_id
_entity_poly.type
_entity_poly.pdbx_seq_one_letter_code
_entity_poly.pdbx_strand_id
1 'polypeptide(L)' 'MYDANLENMVFLTGYEFDTIKELSNNSFKTVLDGGGPEGHAYAHSTSFFLVNPKGEIIKRYDGLSKLDLEQLVADVKKVL' A
#
# COMPACT_ATOMS: atom_id res chain seq x y z
N MET A 1 -19.43 -1.48 -0.25
CA MET A 1 -18.73 -2.43 -1.13
C MET A 1 -19.64 -3.61 -1.31
N TYR A 2 -20.31 -3.71 -2.45
CA TYR A 2 -21.16 -4.87 -2.75
C TYR A 2 -20.27 -5.88 -3.51
N ASP A 3 -20.23 -7.13 -3.06
CA ASP A 3 -19.51 -8.28 -3.66
C ASP A 3 -17.96 -8.33 -3.61
N ALA A 4 -17.31 -7.64 -2.67
CA ALA A 4 -15.87 -7.85 -2.46
C ALA A 4 -15.59 -9.19 -1.75
N ASN A 5 -14.77 -10.06 -2.35
CA ASN A 5 -14.21 -11.22 -1.64
C ASN A 5 -13.08 -10.73 -0.71
N LEU A 6 -13.26 -10.93 0.60
CA LEU A 6 -12.31 -10.53 1.65
C LEU A 6 -11.55 -11.70 2.28
N GLU A 7 -11.68 -12.93 1.77
CA GLU A 7 -11.05 -14.15 2.33
C GLU A 7 -9.54 -13.98 2.51
N ASN A 8 -8.88 -13.23 1.62
CA ASN A 8 -7.44 -12.94 1.66
C ASN A 8 -7.12 -11.44 1.56
N MET A 9 -8.08 -10.56 1.86
CA MET A 9 -7.89 -9.11 1.77
C MET A 9 -8.41 -8.42 3.03
N VAL A 10 -7.51 -7.67 3.70
CA VAL A 10 -7.82 -6.92 4.91
C VAL A 10 -7.60 -5.43 4.68
N PHE A 11 -8.61 -4.63 4.98
CA PHE A 11 -8.47 -3.17 5.04
C PHE A 11 -8.14 -2.76 6.49
N LEU A 12 -6.99 -2.12 6.69
CA LEU A 12 -6.51 -1.72 8.02
C LEU A 12 -6.87 -0.26 8.30
N THR A 13 -7.44 0.01 9.46
CA THR A 13 -7.84 1.34 9.94
C THR A 13 -7.92 1.35 11.48
N GLY A 14 -8.31 2.48 12.08
CA GLY A 14 -8.47 2.64 13.53
C GLY A 14 -7.25 3.19 14.26
N TYR A 15 -6.28 3.73 13.52
CA TYR A 15 -5.09 4.39 14.05
C TYR A 15 -5.22 5.91 13.97
N GLU A 16 -4.46 6.62 14.81
CA GLU A 16 -4.27 8.05 14.66
C GLU A 16 -3.57 8.38 13.33
N PHE A 17 -3.86 9.57 12.78
CA PHE A 17 -3.31 9.98 11.49
C PHE A 17 -1.76 10.03 11.49
N ASP A 18 -1.16 10.49 12.58
CA ASP A 18 0.30 10.54 12.71
C ASP A 18 0.93 9.14 12.68
N THR A 19 0.26 8.14 13.26
CA THR A 19 0.72 6.74 13.22
C THR A 19 0.81 6.21 11.79
N ILE A 20 -0.23 6.44 10.97
CA ILE A 20 -0.21 5.98 9.56
C ILE A 20 0.76 6.83 8.71
N LYS A 21 0.94 8.11 9.04
CA LYS A 21 1.92 9.00 8.40
C LYS A 21 3.34 8.53 8.66
N GLU A 22 3.68 8.16 9.89
CA GLU A 22 4.97 7.58 10.23
C GLU A 22 5.20 6.25 9.51
N LEU A 23 4.21 5.35 9.48
CA LEU A 23 4.32 4.09 8.77
C LEU A 23 4.61 4.29 7.28
N SER A 24 3.86 5.19 6.62
CA SER A 24 4.05 5.51 5.20
C SER A 24 5.46 6.06 4.93
N ASN A 25 5.90 7.06 5.69
CA ASN A 25 7.18 7.71 5.46
C ASN A 25 8.38 6.82 5.84
N ASN A 26 8.29 6.07 6.94
CA ASN A 26 9.42 5.34 7.50
C ASN A 26 9.54 3.92 6.95
N SER A 27 8.43 3.21 6.77
CA SER A 27 8.46 1.82 6.29
C SER A 27 8.39 1.76 4.77
N PHE A 28 7.42 2.44 4.17
CA PHE A 28 7.17 2.39 2.72
C PHE A 28 7.93 3.45 1.92
N LYS A 29 8.56 4.40 2.62
CA LYS A 29 9.29 5.53 2.03
C LYS A 29 8.43 6.31 1.04
N THR A 30 7.15 6.45 1.37
CA THR A 30 6.15 7.17 0.58
C THR A 30 5.59 8.33 1.38
N VAL A 31 5.43 9.47 0.72
CA VAL A 31 4.80 10.64 1.32
C VAL A 31 3.33 10.33 1.59
N LEU A 32 2.92 10.55 2.84
CA LEU A 32 1.53 10.76 3.21
C LEU A 32 1.45 12.18 3.79
N ASP A 33 0.71 13.04 3.11
CA ASP A 33 0.54 14.44 3.52
C ASP A 33 -0.83 15.00 3.12
N GLY A 34 -1.20 16.14 3.70
CA GLY A 34 -2.54 16.71 3.56
C GLY A 34 -3.42 16.50 4.78
N GLY A 35 -4.68 16.96 4.70
CA GLY A 35 -5.62 16.94 5.84
C GLY A 35 -5.57 18.19 6.73
N GLY A 36 -5.41 19.39 6.15
CA GLY A 36 -5.74 20.63 6.87
C GLY A 36 -7.24 20.68 7.28
N PRO A 37 -7.66 21.64 8.11
CA PRO A 37 -8.98 21.66 8.78
C PRO A 37 -10.22 21.50 7.90
N GLU A 38 -10.10 21.74 6.58
CA GLU A 38 -11.20 21.62 5.60
C GLU A 38 -10.92 20.58 4.48
N GLY A 39 -9.80 19.85 4.52
CA GLY A 39 -9.23 19.21 3.34
C GLY A 39 -9.56 17.72 3.16
N HIS A 40 -10.49 17.39 2.26
CA HIS A 40 -10.79 16.01 1.83
C HIS A 40 -9.73 15.35 0.93
N ALA A 41 -8.63 16.05 0.61
CA ALA A 41 -7.60 15.58 -0.30
C ALA A 41 -6.32 15.23 0.48
N TYR A 42 -5.93 13.96 0.42
CA TYR A 42 -4.65 13.47 0.91
C TYR A 42 -3.74 13.16 -0.27
N ALA A 43 -2.50 13.65 -0.22
CA ALA A 43 -1.45 13.20 -1.09
C ALA A 43 -0.89 11.89 -0.52
N HIS A 44 -1.10 10.79 -1.22
CA HIS A 44 -0.57 9.48 -0.85
C HIS A 44 -0.09 8.72 -2.09
N SER A 45 0.76 7.72 -1.88
CA SER A 45 1.22 6.87 -2.97
C SER A 45 0.13 5.92 -3.46
N THR A 46 0.18 5.58 -4.74
CA THR A 46 -0.58 4.51 -5.41
C THR A 46 0.26 3.27 -5.69
N SER A 47 1.47 3.18 -5.13
CA SER A 47 2.37 2.04 -5.35
C SER A 47 1.91 0.79 -4.60
N PHE A 48 2.15 -0.37 -5.21
CA PHE A 48 2.03 -1.68 -4.55
C PHE A 48 3.39 -2.14 -4.05
N PHE A 49 3.39 -2.90 -2.96
CA PHE A 49 4.60 -3.42 -2.32
C PHE A 49 4.46 -4.93 -2.10
N LEU A 50 5.51 -5.67 -2.44
CA LEU A 50 5.63 -7.09 -2.13
C LEU A 50 6.46 -7.26 -0.85
N VAL A 51 5.86 -7.86 0.16
CA VAL A 51 6.48 -8.10 1.48
C VAL A 51 6.69 -9.61 1.65
N ASN A 52 7.88 -10.02 2.08
CA ASN A 52 8.20 -11.43 2.30
C ASN A 52 7.72 -11.93 3.69
N PRO A 53 7.76 -13.24 3.99
CA PRO A 53 7.34 -13.78 5.30
C PRO A 53 8.14 -13.28 6.52
N LYS A 54 9.30 -12.63 6.31
CA LYS A 54 10.08 -12.00 7.38
C LYS A 54 9.63 -10.56 7.66
N GLY A 55 8.66 -10.04 6.91
CA GLY A 55 8.18 -8.66 7.03
C GLY A 55 9.02 -7.64 6.26
N GLU A 56 9.87 -8.07 5.32
CA GLU A 56 10.73 -7.17 4.55
C GLU A 56 10.07 -6.81 3.21
N ILE A 57 10.09 -5.52 2.86
CA ILE A 57 9.68 -5.05 1.53
C ILE A 57 10.77 -5.44 0.53
N ILE A 58 10.45 -6.38 -0.37
CA ILE A 58 11.42 -6.89 -1.35
C ILE A 58 11.25 -6.25 -2.73
N LYS A 59 10.10 -5.62 -3.01
CA LYS A 59 9.87 -4.92 -4.28
C LYS A 59 8.73 -3.90 -4.19
N ARG A 60 8.83 -2.85 -5.00
CA ARG A 60 7.83 -1.79 -5.21
C ARG A 60 7.41 -1.77 -6.68
N TYR A 61 6.15 -1.49 -6.94
CA TYR A 61 5.52 -1.47 -8.27
C TYR A 61 4.69 -0.20 -8.41
N ASP A 62 4.65 0.37 -9.62
CA ASP A 62 3.68 1.41 -9.95
C ASP A 62 2.28 0.78 -10.12
N GLY A 63 1.35 1.13 -9.23
CA GLY A 63 -0.02 0.60 -9.26
C GLY A 63 -0.88 1.09 -10.41
N LEU A 64 -0.41 2.09 -11.16
CA LEU A 64 -1.08 2.58 -12.36
C LEU A 64 -0.48 1.99 -13.65
N SER A 65 0.66 1.30 -13.55
CA SER A 65 1.33 0.66 -14.68
C SER A 65 0.85 -0.78 -14.85
N LYS A 66 0.20 -1.06 -15.99
CA LYS A 66 -0.21 -2.43 -16.33
C LYS A 66 0.97 -3.42 -16.35
N LEU A 67 2.11 -2.97 -16.88
CA LEU A 67 3.33 -3.79 -16.97
C LEU A 67 3.85 -4.17 -15.59
N ASP A 68 3.86 -3.22 -14.66
CA ASP A 68 4.31 -3.45 -13.28
C ASP A 68 3.37 -4.42 -12.55
N LEU A 69 2.06 -4.33 -12.80
CA LEU A 69 1.07 -5.25 -12.23
C LEU A 69 1.21 -6.67 -12.76
N GLU A 70 1.51 -6.85 -14.05
CA GLU A 70 1.83 -8.17 -14.62
C GLU A 70 3.11 -8.76 -13.98
N GLN A 71 4.12 -7.91 -13.76
CA GLN A 71 5.35 -8.31 -13.09
C GLN A 71 5.12 -8.65 -11.61
N LEU A 72 4.27 -7.90 -10.90
CA LEU A 72 3.88 -8.19 -9.52
C LEU A 72 3.29 -9.60 -9.40
N VAL A 73 2.35 -9.95 -10.29
CA VAL A 73 1.74 -11.29 -10.31
C VAL A 73 2.78 -12.38 -10.58
N ALA A 74 3.73 -12.13 -11.50
CA ALA A 74 4.79 -13.08 -11.80
C ALA A 74 5.76 -13.27 -10.62
N ASP A 75 6.06 -12.23 -9.86
CA ASP A 75 6.99 -12.29 -8.74
C ASP A 75 6.36 -12.90 -7.48
N VAL A 76 5.08 -12.65 -7.21
CA VAL A 76 4.34 -13.33 -6.13
C VAL A 76 4.43 -14.86 -6.28
N LYS A 77 4.28 -15.39 -7.51
CA LYS A 77 4.38 -16.83 -7.80
C LYS A 77 5.76 -17.45 -7.56
N LYS A 78 6.81 -16.64 -7.41
CA LYS A 78 8.17 -17.12 -7.11
C LYS A 78 8.50 -17.06 -5.62
N VAL A 79 7.78 -16.22 -4.87
CA VAL A 79 7.97 -16.02 -3.43
C VAL A 79 7.10 -16.96 -2.61
N LEU A 80 6.00 -17.45 -3.20
CA LEU A 80 5.23 -18.61 -2.75
C LEU A 80 5.96 -19.92 -3.07
#